data_AF-A0A699PWF0-F1
#
_entry.id   AF-A0A699PWF0-F1
#
_cell.length_a   1.000
_cell.length_b   1.000
_cell.length_c   1.000
_cell.angle_alpha   90.00
_cell.angle_beta   90.00
_cell.angle_gamma   90.00
#
_symmetry.space_group_name_H-M   'P 1'
#
loop_
_entity.id
_entity.type
_entity.pdbx_description
1 polymer ?
#
loop_
_entity_poly.entity_id
_entity_poly.type
_entity_poly.pdbx_seq_one_letter_code
_entity_poly.pdbx_strand_id
1 'polypeptide(L)' 'MAVPNTTISSTLALCSVGEDMQRKKNDVKERTTLLLSLPNEHKLRFSKYKTAKELWAAILKTFGGNEATKKTKKNLLK' A
#
# COMPACT_ATOMS: atom_id res chain seq x y z
N MET A 1 -15.65 41.44 22.86
CA MET A 1 -14.28 41.15 22.40
C MET A 1 -14.34 39.88 21.57
N ALA A 2 -14.13 39.96 20.25
CA ALA A 2 -14.17 38.81 19.35
C ALA A 2 -12.87 38.01 19.49
N VAL A 3 -12.97 36.72 19.79
CA VAL A 3 -11.80 35.82 19.84
C VAL A 3 -11.25 35.65 18.42
N PRO A 4 -9.93 35.76 18.20
CA PRO A 4 -9.36 35.67 16.86
C PRO A 4 -9.40 34.21 16.36
N ASN A 5 -10.19 33.98 15.29
CA ASN A 5 -10.27 32.74 14.51
C ASN A 5 -8.91 32.27 13.92
N THR A 6 -7.87 33.11 14.02
CA THR A 6 -6.51 32.85 13.54
C THR A 6 -5.81 31.71 14.29
N THR A 7 -6.14 31.46 15.57
CA THR A 7 -5.47 30.43 16.39
C THR A 7 -5.82 28.99 15.96
N ILE A 8 -7.04 28.77 15.46
CA ILE A 8 -7.49 27.43 15.05
C ILE A 8 -6.84 27.01 13.72
N SER A 9 -6.64 27.96 12.79
CA SER A 9 -5.98 27.69 11.49
C SER A 9 -4.51 27.29 11.65
N SER A 10 -3.74 27.95 12.52
CA SER A 10 -2.34 27.59 12.80
C SER A 10 -2.21 26.26 13.56
N THR A 11 -3.17 25.92 14.41
CA THR A 11 -3.21 24.64 15.12
C THR A 11 -3.53 23.48 14.17
N LEU A 12 -4.48 23.68 13.24
CA LEU A 12 -4.84 22.69 12.23
C LEU A 12 -3.70 22.44 11.22
N ALA A 13 -2.94 23.48 10.85
CA ALA A 13 -1.76 23.36 10.00
C ALA A 13 -0.63 22.51 10.62
N LEU A 14 -0.43 22.56 11.95
CA LEU A 14 0.51 21.67 12.64
C LEU A 14 0.02 20.21 12.66
N CYS A 15 -1.28 19.98 12.83
CA CYS A 15 -1.87 18.64 12.77
C CYS A 15 -1.69 18.01 11.38
N SER A 16 -1.96 18.75 10.30
CA SER A 16 -1.84 18.20 8.94
C SER A 16 -0.41 17.92 8.47
N VAL A 17 0.59 18.63 9.01
CA VAL A 17 2.01 18.33 8.75
C VAL A 17 2.45 17.02 9.43
N GLY A 18 1.89 16.70 10.60
CA GLY A 18 2.11 15.42 11.28
C GLY A 18 1.53 14.24 10.50
N GLU A 19 0.39 14.44 9.83
CA GLU A 19 -0.31 13.41 9.06
C GLU A 19 0.42 13.01 7.77
N ASP A 20 1.02 13.94 7.00
CA ASP A 20 1.80 13.57 5.80
C ASP A 20 3.04 12.74 6.16
N MET A 21 3.75 13.16 7.21
CA MET A 21 4.94 12.47 7.66
C MET A 21 4.61 11.10 8.27
N GLN A 22 3.48 10.97 8.98
CA GLN A 22 2.98 9.67 9.43
C GLN A 22 2.53 8.77 8.27
N ARG A 23 1.84 9.33 7.26
CA ARG A 23 1.38 8.59 6.08
C ARG A 23 2.55 8.03 5.27
N LYS A 24 3.62 8.81 5.07
CA LYS A 24 4.87 8.34 4.45
C LYS A 24 5.57 7.24 5.27
N LYS A 25 5.62 7.39 6.59
CA LYS A 25 6.19 6.35 7.48
C LYS A 25 5.39 5.05 7.41
N ASN A 26 4.05 5.13 7.37
CA ASN A 26 3.19 3.97 7.20
C ASN A 26 3.41 3.30 5.83
N ASP A 27 3.49 4.08 4.75
CA ASP A 27 3.75 3.56 3.40
C ASP A 27 5.08 2.78 3.33
N VAL A 28 6.16 3.32 3.91
CA VAL A 28 7.47 2.64 3.94
C VAL A 28 7.39 1.34 4.75
N LYS A 29 6.67 1.35 5.88
CA LYS A 29 6.47 0.16 6.72
C LYS A 29 5.63 -0.90 6.00
N GLU A 30 4.55 -0.49 5.35
CA GLU A 30 3.70 -1.37 4.53
C GLU A 30 4.48 -1.93 3.33
N ARG A 31 5.26 -1.12 2.62
CA ARG A 31 6.13 -1.57 1.52
C ARG A 31 7.13 -2.61 2.00
N THR A 32 7.79 -2.36 3.13
CA THR A 32 8.75 -3.31 3.72
C THR A 32 8.07 -4.62 4.09
N THR A 33 6.88 -4.55 4.70
CA THR A 33 6.09 -5.72 5.09
C THR A 33 5.65 -6.52 3.86
N LEU A 34 5.12 -5.85 2.84
CA LEU A 34 4.72 -6.47 1.57
C LEU A 34 5.90 -7.14 0.85
N LEU A 35 7.08 -6.51 0.87
CA LEU A 35 8.30 -7.07 0.27
C LEU A 35 8.89 -8.23 1.08
N LEU A 36 8.69 -8.27 2.40
CA LEU A 36 9.11 -9.39 3.26
C LEU A 36 8.22 -10.63 3.07
N SER A 37 6.94 -10.43 2.75
CA SER A 37 6.01 -11.52 2.42
C SER A 37 6.30 -12.17 1.06
N LEU A 38 7.22 -11.63 0.26
CA LEU A 38 7.57 -12.12 -1.07
C LEU A 38 8.91 -12.87 -1.06
N PRO A 39 9.06 -13.94 -1.87
CA PRO A 39 10.35 -14.58 -2.11
C PRO A 39 11.35 -13.59 -2.71
N ASN A 40 12.64 -13.74 -2.40
CA ASN A 40 13.70 -12.81 -2.82
C ASN A 40 13.74 -12.58 -4.35
N GLU A 41 13.48 -13.63 -5.13
CA GLU A 41 13.38 -13.57 -6.60
C GLU A 41 12.33 -12.55 -7.08
N HIS A 42 11.20 -12.47 -6.39
CA HIS A 42 10.11 -11.55 -6.73
C HIS A 42 10.36 -10.15 -6.17
N LYS A 43 11.08 -10.04 -5.04
CA LYS A 43 11.34 -8.78 -4.34
C LYS A 43 12.02 -7.74 -5.24
N LEU A 44 12.97 -8.15 -6.07
CA LEU A 44 13.64 -7.28 -7.05
C LEU A 44 12.65 -6.73 -8.11
N ARG A 45 11.73 -7.55 -8.58
CA ARG A 45 10.74 -7.19 -9.60
C ARG A 45 9.71 -6.17 -9.09
N PHE A 46 9.43 -6.21 -7.79
CA PHE A 46 8.52 -5.30 -7.09
C PHE A 46 9.22 -4.10 -6.43
N SER A 47 10.55 -4.07 -6.37
CA SER A 47 11.32 -2.96 -5.80
C SER A 47 11.15 -1.62 -6.53
N LYS A 48 10.73 -1.67 -7.81
CA LYS A 48 10.48 -0.48 -8.65
C LYS A 48 9.31 0.39 -8.21
N TYR A 49 8.40 -0.12 -7.37
CA TYR A 49 7.21 0.60 -6.94
C TYR A 49 7.51 1.53 -5.77
N LYS A 50 7.14 2.80 -5.92
CA LYS A 50 7.43 3.86 -4.94
C LYS A 50 6.43 3.90 -3.79
N THR A 51 5.23 3.37 -3.98
CA THR A 51 4.14 3.37 -3.00
C THR A 51 3.64 1.95 -2.69
N ALA A 52 3.15 1.74 -1.48
CA ALA A 52 2.54 0.47 -1.04
C ALA A 52 1.33 0.09 -1.91
N LYS A 53 0.56 1.09 -2.36
CA LYS A 53 -0.62 0.90 -3.20
C LYS A 53 -0.27 0.33 -4.58
N GLU A 54 0.74 0.90 -5.26
CA GLU A 54 1.20 0.38 -6.55
C GLU A 54 1.84 -1.00 -6.41
N LEU A 55 2.63 -1.20 -5.34
CA LEU A 55 3.21 -2.49 -5.00
C LEU A 55 2.12 -3.55 -4.81
N TRP A 56 1.09 -3.26 -4.02
CA TRP A 56 -0.04 -4.15 -3.78
C TRP A 56 -0.82 -4.47 -5.07
N ALA A 57 -1.11 -3.47 -5.90
CA ALA A 57 -1.79 -3.68 -7.18
C ALA A 57 -0.96 -4.58 -8.13
N ALA A 58 0.37 -4.42 -8.14
CA ALA A 58 1.25 -5.27 -8.93
C ALA A 58 1.30 -6.71 -8.41
N ILE A 59 1.34 -6.91 -7.08
CA ILE A 59 1.25 -8.22 -6.42
C ILE A 59 -0.09 -8.87 -6.76
N LEU A 60 -1.21 -8.16 -6.64
CA LEU A 60 -2.53 -8.66 -7.03
C LEU A 60 -2.60 -9.00 -8.51
N LYS A 61 -1.97 -8.23 -9.40
CA LYS A 61 -1.94 -8.55 -10.84
C LYS A 61 -1.14 -9.82 -11.16
N THR A 62 -0.06 -10.07 -10.41
CA THR A 62 0.82 -11.23 -10.63
C THR A 62 0.32 -12.50 -9.96
N PHE A 63 -0.23 -12.39 -8.75
CA PHE A 63 -0.72 -13.54 -7.98
C PHE A 63 -2.25 -13.71 -8.07
N GLY A 64 -3.01 -12.62 -8.14
CA GLY A 64 -4.46 -12.61 -8.30
C GLY A 64 -4.94 -12.79 -9.74
N GLY A 65 -4.05 -12.73 -10.73
CA GLY A 65 -4.33 -13.10 -12.14
C GLY A 65 -4.61 -14.60 -12.37
N ASN A 66 -4.62 -15.41 -11.31
CA ASN A 66 -4.86 -16.85 -11.35
C ASN A 66 -6.34 -17.26 -11.17
N GLU A 67 -7.29 -16.44 -11.64
CA GLU A 67 -8.65 -16.94 -12.00
C GLU A 67 -8.63 -18.09 -13.05
N ALA A 68 -7.46 -18.46 -13.56
CA ALA A 68 -7.22 -19.70 -14.31
C ALA A 68 -7.22 -20.99 -13.44
N THR A 69 -7.22 -20.91 -12.10
CA THR A 69 -7.35 -22.12 -11.25
C THR A 69 -8.78 -22.65 -11.15
N LYS A 70 -9.78 -21.93 -11.67
CA LYS A 70 -11.13 -22.46 -11.88
C LYS A 70 -11.21 -23.46 -13.05
N LYS A 71 -10.14 -23.64 -13.84
CA LYS A 71 -10.14 -24.50 -15.04
C LYS A 71 -9.52 -25.91 -14.90
N THR A 72 -8.99 -26.31 -13.75
CA THR A 72 -8.47 -27.70 -13.57
C THR A 72 -9.40 -28.59 -12.74
N LYS A 73 -10.42 -28.05 -12.08
CA LYS A 73 -11.47 -28.84 -11.39
C LYS A 73 -12.62 -29.29 -12.31
N LYS A 74 -12.40 -29.31 -13.64
CA LYS A 74 -13.35 -29.85 -14.63
C LYS A 74 -12.79 -31.03 -15.43
N ASN A 75 -11.54 -31.43 -15.19
CA ASN A 75 -10.92 -32.62 -15.80
C ASN A 75 -10.67 -33.77 -14.79
N LEU A 76 -11.04 -33.59 -13.52
CA LEU A 76 -10.94 -34.62 -12.47
C LEU A 76 -12.30 -35.26 -12.14
N LEU A 77 -13.26 -35.16 -13.06
CA LEU A 77 -14.55 -35.85 -12.99
C LEU A 77 -14.66 -36.82 -14.18
N LYS A 78 -13.58 -37.58 -14.43
CA LYS A 78 -13.68 -38.86 -15.12
C LYS A 78 -13.80 -39.95 -14.07
#